data_AF-A0A845MTW0-F1
#
_entry.id   AF-A0A845MTW0-F1
#
_cell.length_a   1.000
_cell.length_b   1.000
_cell.length_c   1.000
_cell.angle_alpha   90.00
_cell.angle_beta   90.00
_cell.angle_gamma   90.00
#
_symmetry.space_group_name_H-M   'P 1'
#
loop_
_entity.id
_entity.type
_entity.pdbx_description
1 polymer ?
#
loop_
_entity_poly.entity_id
_entity_poly.type
_entity_poly.pdbx_seq_one_letter_code
_entity_poly.pdbx_strand_id
1 'polypeptide(L)'
;MTVFSIATSKGAERGACHHCNLVVARFFVALFSLLAGLASAAPYTPNSDDQILVRLSPAEQALGQPASAGSEANAIRQAREYIDYARQREDSRFLGYARAILSPWLGSPSSPPIALLMAEIEQRQHQFAQAQTRLTKLLERHPNDGQAWLMLANLHRVQGRFEDARHACRQGASTLPPTTVVICQSSIQAMTGQLPKAWQTLQRLADSGLASPGNEQRWLHTLLAEMAIQQGLYDQANNYLNAALQDAPQPPYLVYLQNDLRLMRGDNDKVIAALQPWQDRENALLRLAIAAQRSHHPDADRWQQAYQDLLNAAQQSGRDIHLREQARFQLQVSARPEAALQTAQANWETQREISDLRILLASAAASGDQDAHQQAMQFIDLHGISDAPSQPLQDASP
;
A
#
# COMPACT_ATOMS: atom_id res chain seq x y z
N MET A 1 60.93 -8.42 -30.88
CA MET A 1 61.92 -9.50 -30.72
C MET A 1 61.17 -10.78 -30.42
N THR A 2 61.28 -11.77 -31.32
CA THR A 2 61.08 -13.23 -31.09
C THR A 2 59.65 -13.64 -30.66
N VAL A 3 58.67 -13.92 -31.52
CA VAL A 3 58.48 -15.05 -32.46
C VAL A 3 59.18 -16.34 -32.07
N PHE A 4 58.42 -17.37 -31.66
CA PHE A 4 58.63 -18.76 -32.09
C PHE A 4 57.31 -19.54 -32.13
N SER A 5 57.02 -20.03 -33.34
CA SER A 5 56.09 -21.10 -33.69
C SER A 5 56.83 -22.45 -33.62
N ILE A 6 56.11 -23.57 -33.47
CA ILE A 6 56.42 -24.98 -33.83
C ILE A 6 55.39 -25.84 -33.07
N ALA A 7 54.78 -26.92 -33.56
CA ALA A 7 54.53 -27.47 -34.89
C ALA A 7 53.51 -28.61 -34.66
N THR A 8 52.72 -28.90 -35.68
CA THR A 8 51.85 -30.09 -35.75
C THR A 8 52.67 -31.37 -35.87
N SER A 9 52.28 -32.45 -35.18
CA SER A 9 52.56 -33.82 -35.61
C SER A 9 51.26 -34.64 -35.66
N LYS A 10 51.05 -35.30 -36.81
CA LYS A 10 50.08 -36.38 -36.99
C LYS A 10 50.79 -37.69 -36.65
N GLY A 11 50.11 -38.56 -35.90
CA GLY A 11 50.52 -39.95 -35.67
C GLY A 11 49.30 -40.76 -35.24
N ALA A 12 49.06 -41.87 -35.93
CA ALA A 12 47.81 -42.61 -36.00
C ALA A 12 47.62 -43.64 -34.87
N GLU A 13 46.34 -43.92 -34.59
CA GLU A 13 45.70 -45.18 -34.14
C GLU A 13 46.31 -46.00 -32.99
N ARG A 14 45.52 -46.20 -31.91
CA ARG A 14 44.76 -47.43 -31.62
C ARG A 14 44.03 -47.31 -30.27
N GLY A 15 42.80 -47.80 -30.24
CA GLY A 15 41.80 -47.48 -29.23
C GLY A 15 41.92 -48.18 -27.88
N ALA A 16 41.23 -47.61 -26.90
CA ALA A 16 40.59 -48.33 -25.78
C ALA A 16 39.70 -47.37 -24.97
N CYS A 17 38.42 -47.74 -24.84
CA CYS A 17 37.49 -47.41 -23.74
C CYS A 17 37.25 -45.93 -23.36
N HIS A 18 36.42 -45.24 -24.15
CA HIS A 18 35.74 -44.01 -23.72
C HIS A 18 34.52 -44.21 -22.78
N HIS A 19 34.26 -45.43 -22.30
CA HIS A 19 33.04 -45.73 -21.52
C HIS A 19 33.23 -45.76 -19.99
N CYS A 20 34.42 -45.51 -19.45
CA CYS A 20 34.64 -45.58 -17.99
C CYS A 20 34.60 -44.22 -17.26
N ASN A 21 34.78 -43.09 -17.95
CA ASN A 21 34.84 -41.76 -17.31
C ASN A 21 33.52 -40.98 -17.29
N LEU A 22 32.45 -41.44 -17.95
CA LEU A 22 31.16 -40.74 -17.94
C LEU A 22 30.23 -41.12 -16.77
N VAL A 23 30.49 -42.25 -16.09
CA VAL A 23 29.62 -42.71 -14.98
C VAL A 23 30.01 -42.03 -13.66
N VAL A 24 31.29 -41.76 -13.43
CA VAL A 24 31.77 -41.11 -12.20
C VAL A 24 31.42 -39.61 -12.18
N ALA A 25 31.46 -38.92 -13.34
CA ALA A 25 31.07 -37.52 -13.45
C ALA A 25 29.55 -37.28 -13.31
N ARG A 26 28.71 -38.26 -13.67
CA ARG A 26 27.25 -38.19 -13.49
C ARG A 26 26.81 -38.49 -12.06
N PHE A 27 27.59 -39.27 -11.30
CA PHE A 27 27.31 -39.51 -9.88
C PHE A 27 27.63 -38.31 -8.99
N PHE A 28 28.67 -37.52 -9.31
CA PHE A 28 28.99 -36.30 -8.54
C PHE A 28 28.01 -35.14 -8.78
N VAL A 29 27.44 -35.02 -9.99
CA VAL A 29 26.40 -34.02 -10.27
C VAL A 29 25.07 -34.42 -9.62
N ALA A 30 24.73 -35.71 -9.58
CA ALA A 30 23.54 -36.19 -8.88
C ALA A 30 23.63 -36.03 -7.35
N LEU A 31 24.82 -36.18 -6.76
CA LEU A 31 25.01 -36.03 -5.31
C LEU A 31 25.06 -34.56 -4.86
N PHE A 32 25.55 -33.63 -5.70
CA PHE A 32 25.44 -32.19 -5.41
C PHE A 32 24.02 -31.63 -5.66
N SER A 33 23.25 -32.25 -6.54
CA SER A 33 21.84 -31.87 -6.78
C SER A 33 20.89 -32.33 -5.65
N LEU A 34 21.33 -33.27 -4.81
CA LEU A 34 20.60 -33.75 -3.63
C LEU A 34 20.95 -32.99 -2.33
N LEU A 35 21.99 -32.14 -2.36
CA LEU A 35 22.40 -31.28 -1.24
C LEU A 35 21.91 -29.83 -1.36
N ALA A 36 21.17 -29.49 -2.44
CA ALA A 36 20.24 -28.37 -2.43
C ALA A 36 19.00 -28.74 -1.61
N GLY A 37 19.22 -29.20 -0.37
CA GLY A 37 18.18 -29.27 0.63
C GLY A 37 17.62 -27.87 0.77
N LEU A 38 16.30 -27.77 0.66
CA LEU A 38 15.52 -26.59 0.97
C LEU A 38 16.05 -25.99 2.27
N ALA A 39 16.91 -24.98 2.19
CA ALA A 39 17.29 -24.16 3.32
C ALA A 39 16.09 -23.27 3.65
N SER A 40 14.98 -23.89 4.05
CA SER A 40 14.00 -23.23 4.91
C SER A 40 14.73 -23.05 6.22
N ALA A 41 15.30 -21.87 6.44
CA ALA A 41 15.77 -21.49 7.75
C ALA A 41 14.61 -21.74 8.72
N ALA A 42 14.78 -22.71 9.63
CA ALA A 42 13.77 -22.99 10.63
C ALA A 42 13.51 -21.70 11.42
N PRO A 43 12.24 -21.44 11.84
CA PRO A 43 11.93 -20.31 12.71
C PRO A 43 12.93 -20.25 13.86
N TYR A 44 13.51 -19.08 14.07
CA TYR A 44 14.54 -18.91 15.09
C TYR A 44 13.96 -19.28 16.46
N THR A 45 14.51 -20.34 17.07
CA THR A 45 14.15 -20.74 18.43
C THR A 45 15.23 -20.21 19.37
N PRO A 46 14.88 -19.34 20.34
CA PRO A 46 15.83 -18.84 21.31
C PRO A 46 16.41 -19.99 22.13
N ASN A 47 17.70 -19.91 22.49
CA ASN A 47 18.36 -20.97 23.25
C ASN A 47 18.08 -20.90 24.76
N SER A 48 17.46 -19.80 25.22
CA SER A 48 17.04 -19.60 26.62
C SER A 48 15.93 -18.55 26.72
N ASP A 49 15.19 -18.57 27.84
CA ASP A 49 14.12 -17.61 28.13
C ASP A 49 14.64 -16.17 28.34
N ASP A 50 15.91 -16.02 28.74
CA ASP A 50 16.55 -14.72 28.98
C ASP A 50 17.03 -14.03 27.69
N GLN A 51 16.91 -14.71 26.56
CA GLN A 51 17.38 -14.18 25.30
C GLN A 51 16.45 -13.06 24.80
N ILE A 52 16.99 -11.84 24.71
CA ILE A 52 16.26 -10.68 24.21
C ILE A 52 16.08 -10.81 22.68
N LEU A 53 14.86 -11.11 22.24
CA LEU A 53 14.49 -11.18 20.82
C LEU A 53 14.16 -9.82 20.23
N VAL A 54 13.53 -8.95 21.03
CA VAL A 54 13.14 -7.61 20.62
C VAL A 54 13.19 -6.66 21.80
N ARG A 55 13.64 -5.43 21.56
CA ARG A 55 13.54 -4.34 22.52
C ARG A 55 12.44 -3.39 22.06
N LEU A 56 11.37 -3.32 22.84
CA LEU A 56 10.25 -2.41 22.58
C LEU A 56 10.70 -0.96 22.79
N SER A 57 10.24 -0.06 21.92
CA SER A 57 10.41 1.38 22.10
C SER A 57 9.61 1.87 23.33
N PRO A 58 9.99 3.02 23.94
CA PRO A 58 9.26 3.55 25.10
C PRO A 58 7.76 3.73 24.85
N ALA A 59 7.37 4.08 23.62
CA ALA A 59 5.97 4.20 23.23
C ALA A 59 5.24 2.85 23.23
N GLU A 60 5.89 1.77 22.76
CA GLU A 60 5.32 0.41 22.80
C GLU A 60 5.22 -0.10 24.23
N GLN A 61 6.22 0.20 25.06
CA GLN A 61 6.19 -0.13 26.48
C GLN A 61 5.06 0.62 27.21
N ALA A 62 4.82 1.89 26.85
CA ALA A 62 3.77 2.72 27.42
C ALA A 62 2.35 2.25 27.07
N LEU A 63 2.15 1.63 25.90
CA LEU A 63 0.87 0.99 25.55
C LEU A 63 0.54 -0.20 26.47
N GLY A 64 1.56 -0.80 27.09
CA GLY A 64 1.43 -1.97 27.94
C GLY A 64 1.13 -3.25 27.17
N GLN A 65 0.98 -4.37 27.89
CA GLN A 65 0.45 -5.61 27.32
C GLN A 65 -1.07 -5.47 27.11
N PRO A 66 -1.65 -6.04 26.04
CA PRO A 66 -3.11 -6.12 25.91
C PRO A 66 -3.69 -6.94 27.07
N ALA A 67 -4.24 -6.26 28.06
CA ALA A 67 -4.91 -6.85 29.21
C ALA A 67 -6.43 -6.87 28.99
N SER A 68 -7.17 -7.70 29.74
CA SER A 68 -8.62 -7.61 29.72
C SER A 68 -9.04 -6.23 30.21
N ALA A 69 -9.79 -5.49 29.39
CA ALA A 69 -10.04 -4.07 29.63
C ALA A 69 -10.92 -3.77 30.87
N GLY A 70 -11.46 -4.80 31.53
CA GLY A 70 -12.33 -4.69 32.70
C GLY A 70 -13.71 -4.08 32.43
N SER A 71 -13.84 -3.20 31.42
CA SER A 71 -15.08 -2.55 30.98
C SER A 71 -15.05 -2.24 29.48
N GLU A 72 -16.23 -2.06 28.87
CA GLU A 72 -16.37 -1.74 27.45
C GLU A 72 -15.71 -0.40 27.10
N ALA A 73 -15.90 0.61 27.97
CA ALA A 73 -15.33 1.94 27.79
C ALA A 73 -13.79 1.89 27.76
N ASN A 74 -13.18 1.08 28.61
CA ASN A 74 -11.73 0.87 28.59
C ASN A 74 -11.29 0.11 27.34
N ALA A 75 -12.07 -0.87 26.88
CA ALA A 75 -11.77 -1.63 25.67
C ALA A 75 -11.75 -0.71 24.44
N ILE A 76 -12.77 0.16 24.31
CA ILE A 76 -12.86 1.18 23.27
C ILE A 76 -11.66 2.11 23.30
N ARG A 77 -11.31 2.64 24.49
CA ARG A 77 -10.17 3.56 24.64
C ARG A 77 -8.86 2.90 24.25
N GLN A 78 -8.57 1.72 24.78
CA GLN A 78 -7.31 1.02 24.52
C GLN A 78 -7.22 0.55 23.06
N ALA A 79 -8.32 0.10 22.46
CA ALA A 79 -8.35 -0.25 21.04
C ALA A 79 -8.08 0.97 20.14
N ARG A 80 -8.59 2.16 20.48
CA ARG A 80 -8.27 3.40 19.76
C ARG A 80 -6.79 3.74 19.84
N GLU A 81 -6.19 3.66 21.03
CA GLU A 81 -4.75 3.89 21.23
C GLU A 81 -3.94 2.94 20.33
N TYR A 82 -4.32 1.66 20.27
CA TYR A 82 -3.67 0.69 19.40
C TYR A 82 -3.89 0.94 17.90
N ILE A 83 -5.10 1.32 17.47
CA ILE A 83 -5.39 1.67 16.07
C ILE A 83 -4.61 2.92 15.64
N ASP A 84 -4.54 3.93 16.50
CA ASP A 84 -3.80 5.16 16.24
C ASP A 84 -2.29 4.89 16.19
N TYR A 85 -1.77 4.05 17.09
CA TYR A 85 -0.38 3.63 17.05
C TYR A 85 -0.05 2.82 15.78
N ALA A 86 -0.92 1.86 15.42
CA ALA A 86 -0.81 1.12 14.16
C ALA A 86 -0.78 2.07 12.96
N ARG A 87 -1.62 3.11 12.96
CA ARG A 87 -1.66 4.12 11.89
C ARG A 87 -0.38 4.95 11.84
N GLN A 88 0.18 5.32 12.99
CA GLN A 88 1.37 6.19 13.07
C GLN A 88 2.66 5.45 12.76
N ARG A 89 2.78 4.17 13.13
CA ARG A 89 3.98 3.34 12.91
C ARG A 89 3.88 2.42 11.71
N GLU A 90 2.68 2.25 11.16
CA GLU A 90 2.37 1.28 10.09
C GLU A 90 2.67 -0.16 10.49
N ASP A 91 2.25 -0.48 11.70
CA ASP A 91 2.50 -1.77 12.31
C ASP A 91 1.19 -2.50 12.57
N SER A 92 0.92 -3.50 11.74
CA SER A 92 -0.32 -4.28 11.77
C SER A 92 -0.47 -5.14 13.03
N ARG A 93 0.61 -5.37 13.81
CA ARG A 93 0.54 -6.09 15.08
C ARG A 93 -0.45 -5.43 16.03
N PHE A 94 -0.46 -4.11 16.07
CA PHE A 94 -1.32 -3.32 16.96
C PHE A 94 -2.79 -3.34 16.52
N LEU A 95 -3.09 -3.54 15.23
CA LEU A 95 -4.47 -3.83 14.79
C LEU A 95 -4.95 -5.18 15.33
N GLY A 96 -4.06 -6.17 15.42
CA GLY A 96 -4.33 -7.45 16.08
C GLY A 96 -4.64 -7.29 17.58
N TYR A 97 -3.88 -6.46 18.29
CA TYR A 97 -4.13 -6.16 19.71
C TYR A 97 -5.47 -5.42 19.91
N ALA A 98 -5.76 -4.42 19.08
CA ALA A 98 -7.05 -3.73 19.10
C ALA A 98 -8.21 -4.72 18.90
N ARG A 99 -8.09 -5.62 17.91
CA ARG A 99 -9.09 -6.67 17.66
C ARG A 99 -9.25 -7.62 18.83
N ALA A 100 -8.16 -8.05 19.46
CA ALA A 100 -8.20 -8.95 20.61
C ALA A 100 -8.92 -8.31 21.80
N ILE A 101 -8.70 -7.01 22.04
CA ILE A 101 -9.36 -6.25 23.11
C ILE A 101 -10.85 -6.05 22.85
N LEU A 102 -11.25 -5.83 21.59
CA LEU A 102 -12.64 -5.62 21.22
C LEU A 102 -13.44 -6.94 21.12
N SER A 103 -12.78 -8.06 20.82
CA SER A 103 -13.44 -9.36 20.58
C SER A 103 -14.43 -9.79 21.68
N PRO A 104 -14.12 -9.69 22.99
CA PRO A 104 -15.07 -10.04 24.06
C PRO A 104 -16.34 -9.18 24.09
N TRP A 105 -16.32 -8.02 23.44
CA TRP A 105 -17.42 -7.04 23.42
C TRP A 105 -18.23 -7.09 22.12
N LEU A 106 -17.94 -8.06 21.23
CA LEU A 106 -18.70 -8.35 20.01
C LEU A 106 -20.04 -9.05 20.32
N GLY A 107 -20.86 -8.44 21.17
CA GLY A 107 -22.21 -8.91 21.46
C GLY A 107 -23.11 -8.96 20.21
N SER A 108 -24.28 -9.57 20.35
CA SER A 108 -25.35 -9.52 19.34
C SER A 108 -26.59 -8.85 19.94
N PRO A 109 -26.81 -7.54 19.75
CA PRO A 109 -26.00 -6.60 18.96
C PRO A 109 -24.73 -6.08 19.65
N SER A 110 -23.71 -5.74 18.85
CA SER A 110 -22.55 -4.97 19.33
C SER A 110 -22.92 -3.49 19.44
N SER A 111 -22.33 -2.76 20.38
CA SER A 111 -22.54 -1.31 20.46
C SER A 111 -21.96 -0.59 19.23
N PRO A 112 -22.50 0.59 18.84
CA PRO A 112 -21.98 1.33 17.70
C PRO A 112 -20.47 1.62 17.76
N PRO A 113 -19.88 2.07 18.89
CA PRO A 113 -18.44 2.31 18.96
C PRO A 113 -17.59 1.05 18.70
N ILE A 114 -17.99 -0.10 19.23
CA ILE A 114 -17.29 -1.37 18.99
C ILE A 114 -17.41 -1.78 17.53
N ALA A 115 -18.61 -1.68 16.94
CA ALA A 115 -18.84 -2.03 15.55
C ALA A 115 -18.04 -1.13 14.58
N LEU A 116 -17.97 0.17 14.83
CA LEU A 116 -17.19 1.12 14.03
C LEU A 116 -15.68 0.85 14.12
N LEU A 117 -15.14 0.64 15.33
CA LEU A 117 -13.71 0.34 15.49
C LEU A 117 -13.32 -0.99 14.83
N MET A 118 -14.17 -2.02 14.94
CA MET A 118 -13.94 -3.30 14.27
C MET A 118 -14.00 -3.16 12.75
N ALA A 119 -14.94 -2.37 12.22
CA ALA A 119 -15.01 -2.09 10.79
C ALA A 119 -13.78 -1.31 10.30
N GLU A 120 -13.23 -0.40 11.11
CA GLU A 120 -11.99 0.32 10.79
C GLU A 120 -10.78 -0.64 10.74
N ILE A 121 -10.67 -1.56 11.69
CA ILE A 121 -9.63 -2.61 11.68
C ILE A 121 -9.78 -3.48 10.43
N GLU A 122 -10.99 -3.95 10.15
CA GLU A 122 -11.29 -4.78 8.98
C GLU A 122 -10.95 -4.05 7.67
N GLN A 123 -11.32 -2.77 7.54
CA GLN A 123 -10.97 -1.95 6.39
C GLN A 123 -9.45 -1.83 6.22
N ARG A 124 -8.69 -1.57 7.29
CA ARG A 124 -7.22 -1.45 7.21
C ARG A 124 -6.53 -2.76 6.84
N GLN A 125 -7.13 -3.88 7.22
CA GLN A 125 -6.65 -5.22 6.87
C GLN A 125 -7.20 -5.70 5.51
N HIS A 126 -7.76 -4.80 4.70
CA HIS A 126 -8.35 -5.13 3.39
C HIS A 126 -9.50 -6.16 3.44
N GLN A 127 -10.09 -6.35 4.62
CA GLN A 127 -11.24 -7.24 4.86
C GLN A 127 -12.55 -6.50 4.56
N PHE A 128 -12.65 -5.88 3.38
CA PHE A 128 -13.74 -4.97 3.02
C PHE A 128 -15.13 -5.61 3.12
N ALA A 129 -15.26 -6.89 2.76
CA ALA A 129 -16.54 -7.61 2.87
C ALA A 129 -17.01 -7.77 4.34
N GLN A 130 -16.07 -8.00 5.26
CA GLN A 130 -16.36 -8.11 6.69
C GLN A 130 -16.77 -6.74 7.25
N ALA A 131 -16.00 -5.69 6.91
CA ALA A 131 -16.30 -4.31 7.30
C ALA A 131 -17.69 -3.87 6.80
N GLN A 132 -18.01 -4.14 5.52
CA GLN A 132 -19.31 -3.83 4.94
C GLN A 132 -20.44 -4.57 5.67
N THR A 133 -20.31 -5.88 5.87
CA THR A 133 -21.31 -6.68 6.61
C THR A 133 -21.55 -6.12 8.01
N ARG A 134 -20.48 -5.71 8.70
CA ARG A 134 -20.55 -5.15 10.04
C ARG A 134 -21.27 -3.80 10.06
N LEU A 135 -20.94 -2.90 9.15
CA LEU A 135 -21.55 -1.58 9.06
C LEU A 135 -23.02 -1.68 8.63
N THR A 136 -23.37 -2.58 7.70
CA THR A 136 -24.77 -2.82 7.31
C THR A 136 -25.60 -3.31 8.51
N LYS A 137 -25.11 -4.28 9.28
CA LYS A 137 -25.79 -4.75 10.51
C LYS A 137 -25.93 -3.67 11.59
N LEU A 138 -24.97 -2.74 11.66
CA LEU A 138 -25.06 -1.60 12.55
C LEU A 138 -26.20 -0.66 12.11
N LEU A 139 -26.25 -0.34 10.82
CA LEU A 139 -27.22 0.58 10.22
C LEU A 139 -28.66 0.04 10.19
N GLU A 140 -28.85 -1.28 10.16
CA GLU A 140 -30.18 -1.90 10.36
C GLU A 140 -30.84 -1.49 11.68
N ARG A 141 -30.04 -1.20 12.71
CA ARG A 141 -30.52 -0.82 14.05
C ARG A 141 -30.33 0.66 14.34
N HIS A 142 -29.29 1.26 13.77
CA HIS A 142 -28.93 2.67 13.95
C HIS A 142 -28.90 3.37 12.59
N PRO A 143 -30.06 3.52 11.90
CA PRO A 143 -30.12 4.05 10.53
C PRO A 143 -29.61 5.49 10.41
N ASN A 144 -29.53 6.22 11.52
CA ASN A 144 -29.04 7.60 11.57
C ASN A 144 -27.55 7.71 11.98
N ASP A 145 -26.81 6.59 12.10
CA ASP A 145 -25.38 6.63 12.40
C ASP A 145 -24.58 7.17 11.20
N GLY A 146 -24.30 8.47 11.23
CA GLY A 146 -23.62 9.16 10.13
C GLY A 146 -22.19 8.65 9.91
N GLN A 147 -21.50 8.24 10.97
CA GLN A 147 -20.14 7.71 10.87
C GLN A 147 -20.14 6.35 10.17
N ALA A 148 -21.12 5.49 10.47
CA ALA A 148 -21.27 4.21 9.77
C ALA A 148 -21.56 4.41 8.27
N TRP A 149 -22.42 5.37 7.92
CA TRP A 149 -22.67 5.74 6.53
C TRP A 149 -21.43 6.29 5.83
N LEU A 150 -20.64 7.14 6.50
CA LEU A 150 -19.40 7.69 5.94
C LEU A 150 -18.36 6.58 5.70
N MET A 151 -18.22 5.63 6.63
CA MET A 151 -17.34 4.48 6.46
C MET A 151 -17.79 3.57 5.32
N LEU A 152 -19.09 3.30 5.19
CA LEU A 152 -19.63 2.58 4.03
C LEU A 152 -19.35 3.33 2.73
N ALA A 153 -19.58 4.64 2.69
CA ALA A 153 -19.31 5.44 1.50
C ALA A 153 -17.85 5.31 1.06
N ASN A 154 -16.90 5.36 2.00
CA ASN A 154 -15.49 5.14 1.70
C ASN A 154 -15.21 3.70 1.22
N LEU A 155 -15.75 2.67 1.86
CA LEU A 155 -15.60 1.27 1.41
C LEU A 155 -16.13 1.09 -0.02
N HIS A 156 -17.33 1.60 -0.31
CA HIS A 156 -17.88 1.55 -1.66
C HIS A 156 -17.01 2.30 -2.66
N ARG A 157 -16.49 3.49 -2.30
CA ARG A 157 -15.60 4.29 -3.15
C ARG A 157 -14.31 3.54 -3.48
N VAL A 158 -13.59 3.02 -2.48
CA VAL A 158 -12.32 2.30 -2.71
C VAL A 158 -12.51 1.00 -3.48
N GLN A 159 -13.71 0.42 -3.49
CA GLN A 159 -14.03 -0.77 -4.28
C GLN A 159 -14.59 -0.43 -5.69
N GLY A 160 -14.62 0.85 -6.07
CA GLY A 160 -15.15 1.32 -7.35
C GLY A 160 -16.69 1.29 -7.46
N ARG A 161 -17.42 1.05 -6.36
CA ARG A 161 -18.88 1.06 -6.31
C ARG A 161 -19.40 2.48 -6.07
N PHE A 162 -19.17 3.35 -7.05
CA PHE A 162 -19.37 4.80 -6.87
C PHE A 162 -20.83 5.22 -6.64
N GLU A 163 -21.81 4.50 -7.21
CA GLU A 163 -23.23 4.80 -6.97
C GLU A 163 -23.65 4.47 -5.53
N ASP A 164 -23.23 3.31 -5.01
CA ASP A 164 -23.44 2.95 -3.61
C ASP A 164 -22.75 3.94 -2.68
N ALA A 165 -21.52 4.36 -3.01
CA ALA A 165 -20.79 5.36 -2.23
C ALA A 165 -21.57 6.68 -2.16
N ARG A 166 -22.12 7.12 -3.29
CA ARG A 166 -22.92 8.35 -3.36
C ARG A 166 -24.22 8.22 -2.57
N HIS A 167 -24.86 7.05 -2.64
CA HIS A 167 -26.03 6.74 -1.82
C HIS A 167 -25.68 6.83 -0.33
N ALA A 168 -24.61 6.19 0.11
CA ALA A 168 -24.17 6.21 1.50
C ALA A 168 -23.85 7.64 2.00
N CYS A 169 -23.15 8.48 1.21
CA CYS A 169 -22.94 9.89 1.59
C CYS A 169 -24.27 10.64 1.79
N ARG A 170 -25.30 10.35 0.99
CA ARG A 170 -26.62 10.98 1.12
C ARG A 170 -27.37 10.49 2.36
N GLN A 171 -27.28 9.20 2.70
CA GLN A 171 -27.92 8.66 3.90
C GLN A 171 -27.31 9.26 5.17
N GLY A 172 -25.99 9.42 5.22
CA GLY A 172 -25.31 10.08 6.34
C GLY A 172 -25.60 11.58 6.46
N ALA A 173 -26.17 12.23 5.44
CA ALA A 173 -26.33 13.69 5.41
C ALA A 173 -27.31 14.25 6.45
N SER A 174 -28.17 13.42 7.02
CA SER A 174 -29.10 13.83 8.08
C SER A 174 -28.42 14.05 9.43
N THR A 175 -27.24 13.46 9.65
CA THR A 175 -26.53 13.50 10.94
C THR A 175 -25.08 13.96 10.86
N LEU A 176 -24.47 13.93 9.68
CA LEU A 176 -23.12 14.46 9.45
C LEU A 176 -23.13 15.98 9.30
N PRO A 177 -22.03 16.67 9.67
CA PRO A 177 -21.84 18.07 9.32
C PRO A 177 -21.99 18.30 7.80
N PRO A 178 -22.64 19.38 7.35
CA PRO A 178 -22.79 19.66 5.91
C PRO A 178 -21.46 19.69 5.15
N THR A 179 -20.40 20.21 5.77
CA THR A 179 -19.03 20.22 5.24
C THR A 179 -18.51 18.81 4.99
N THR A 180 -18.71 17.89 5.94
CA THR A 180 -18.33 16.48 5.83
C THR A 180 -19.07 15.80 4.67
N VAL A 181 -20.36 16.09 4.49
CA VAL A 181 -21.16 15.55 3.37
C VAL A 181 -20.62 16.06 2.02
N VAL A 182 -20.29 17.35 1.93
CA VAL A 182 -19.68 17.94 0.73
C VAL A 182 -18.36 17.25 0.40
N ILE A 183 -17.49 17.06 1.39
CA ILE A 183 -16.21 16.38 1.21
C ILE A 183 -16.42 14.92 0.74
N CYS A 184 -17.34 14.19 1.36
CA CYS A 184 -17.72 12.83 0.97
C CYS A 184 -18.16 12.76 -0.50
N GLN A 185 -19.09 13.64 -0.91
CA GLN A 185 -19.61 13.67 -2.27
C GLN A 185 -18.54 14.08 -3.29
N SER A 186 -17.71 15.07 -2.98
CA SER A 186 -16.64 15.51 -3.87
C SER A 186 -15.57 14.44 -4.09
N SER A 187 -15.27 13.61 -3.08
CA SER A 187 -14.35 12.47 -3.24
C SER A 187 -14.83 11.46 -4.30
N ILE A 188 -16.15 11.28 -4.44
CA ILE A 188 -16.74 10.40 -5.45
C ILE A 188 -16.80 11.10 -6.80
N GLN A 189 -17.16 12.39 -6.84
CA GLN A 189 -17.18 13.19 -8.06
C GLN A 189 -15.81 13.22 -8.75
N ALA A 190 -14.71 13.24 -7.99
CA ALA A 190 -13.35 13.10 -8.49
C ALA A 190 -13.16 11.85 -9.35
N MET A 191 -13.83 10.76 -8.97
CA MET A 191 -13.73 9.44 -9.60
C MET A 191 -14.79 9.18 -10.68
N THR A 192 -15.72 10.12 -10.92
CA THR A 192 -16.87 9.90 -11.79
C THR A 192 -17.13 11.05 -12.77
N GLY A 193 -16.11 11.47 -13.54
CA GLY A 193 -16.26 12.48 -14.60
C GLY A 193 -16.51 13.92 -14.13
N GLN A 194 -16.42 14.18 -12.83
CA GLN A 194 -16.76 15.48 -12.24
C GLN A 194 -15.58 16.09 -11.48
N LEU A 195 -14.34 15.69 -11.82
CA LEU A 195 -13.11 16.18 -11.18
C LEU A 195 -13.02 17.73 -11.13
N PRO A 196 -13.23 18.48 -12.23
CA PRO A 196 -13.17 19.95 -12.16
C PRO A 196 -14.21 20.58 -11.21
N LYS A 197 -15.41 19.99 -11.16
CA LYS A 197 -16.48 20.46 -10.28
C LYS A 197 -16.17 20.14 -8.81
N ALA A 198 -15.68 18.93 -8.54
CA ALA A 198 -15.28 18.50 -7.20
C ALA A 198 -14.16 19.39 -6.67
N TRP A 199 -13.14 19.61 -7.50
CA TRP A 199 -12.02 20.52 -7.23
C TRP A 199 -12.49 21.92 -6.83
N GLN A 200 -13.27 22.59 -7.69
CA GLN A 200 -13.78 23.94 -7.39
C GLN A 200 -14.64 23.99 -6.12
N THR A 201 -15.40 22.93 -5.86
CA THR A 201 -16.25 22.85 -4.66
C THR A 201 -15.40 22.77 -3.39
N LEU A 202 -14.38 21.92 -3.39
CA LEU A 202 -13.48 21.77 -2.23
C LEU A 202 -12.56 22.98 -2.06
N GLN A 203 -12.12 23.64 -3.13
CA GLN A 203 -11.38 24.89 -3.03
C GLN A 203 -12.21 25.97 -2.33
N ARG A 204 -13.46 26.20 -2.77
CA ARG A 204 -14.35 27.16 -2.09
C ARG A 204 -14.59 26.80 -0.63
N LEU A 205 -14.71 25.52 -0.31
CA LEU A 205 -14.84 25.06 1.07
C LEU A 205 -13.59 25.39 1.89
N ALA A 206 -12.39 25.17 1.33
CA ALA A 206 -11.13 25.52 2.00
C ALA A 206 -11.01 27.05 2.22
N ASP A 207 -11.30 27.84 1.19
CA ASP A 207 -11.24 29.31 1.23
C ASP A 207 -12.24 29.90 2.23
N SER A 208 -13.39 29.24 2.43
CA SER A 208 -14.42 29.69 3.37
C SER A 208 -14.04 29.53 4.84
N GLY A 209 -13.06 28.66 5.15
CA GLY A 209 -12.70 28.32 6.53
C GLY A 209 -13.80 27.57 7.32
N LEU A 210 -14.84 27.07 6.65
CA LEU A 210 -15.96 26.38 7.30
C LEU A 210 -15.63 24.96 7.76
N ALA A 211 -14.59 24.33 7.18
CA ALA A 211 -14.16 23.00 7.60
C ALA A 211 -13.56 23.05 9.01
N SER A 212 -13.97 22.11 9.87
CA SER A 212 -13.50 22.06 11.25
C SER A 212 -11.98 21.85 11.31
N PRO A 213 -11.25 22.61 12.14
CA PRO A 213 -9.82 22.39 12.34
C PRO A 213 -9.53 20.94 12.78
N GLY A 214 -8.34 20.44 12.43
CA GLY A 214 -7.94 19.06 12.72
C GLY A 214 -8.30 18.10 11.59
N ASN A 215 -9.01 17.01 11.90
CA ASN A 215 -9.18 15.89 10.96
C ASN A 215 -9.98 16.24 9.69
N GLU A 216 -11.04 17.05 9.80
CA GLU A 216 -11.88 17.43 8.66
C GLU A 216 -11.11 18.34 7.69
N GLN A 217 -10.46 19.40 8.20
CA GLN A 217 -9.60 20.26 7.39
C GLN A 217 -8.43 19.48 6.76
N ARG A 218 -7.82 18.56 7.50
CA ARG A 218 -6.75 17.71 6.96
C ARG A 218 -7.26 16.81 5.84
N TRP A 219 -8.44 16.21 6.00
CA TRP A 219 -9.07 15.40 4.97
C TRP A 219 -9.41 16.22 3.71
N LEU A 220 -9.93 17.44 3.89
CA LEU A 220 -10.18 18.38 2.81
C LEU A 220 -8.89 18.69 2.01
N HIS A 221 -7.81 19.06 2.69
CA HIS A 221 -6.52 19.32 2.04
C HIS A 221 -5.92 18.06 1.40
N THR A 222 -6.16 16.88 1.97
CA THR A 222 -5.72 15.61 1.37
C THR A 222 -6.38 15.38 0.02
N LEU A 223 -7.71 15.53 -0.05
CA LEU A 223 -8.46 15.37 -1.30
C LEU A 223 -8.10 16.43 -2.34
N LEU A 224 -7.88 17.68 -1.91
CA LEU A 224 -7.35 18.72 -2.79
C LEU A 224 -5.95 18.33 -3.30
N ALA A 225 -5.04 17.84 -2.47
CA ALA A 225 -3.75 17.37 -2.97
C ALA A 225 -3.90 16.25 -4.03
N GLU A 226 -4.75 15.25 -3.78
CA GLU A 226 -4.98 14.14 -4.71
C GLU A 226 -5.61 14.59 -6.03
N MET A 227 -6.62 15.46 -5.98
CA MET A 227 -7.25 16.04 -7.17
C MET A 227 -6.29 16.94 -7.95
N ALA A 228 -5.39 17.65 -7.27
CA ALA A 228 -4.34 18.43 -7.93
C ALA A 228 -3.37 17.50 -8.68
N ILE A 229 -2.98 16.37 -8.07
CA ILE A 229 -2.14 15.35 -8.71
C ILE A 229 -2.86 14.76 -9.93
N GLN A 230 -4.15 14.43 -9.83
CA GLN A 230 -4.95 13.94 -10.97
C GLN A 230 -4.98 14.94 -12.13
N GLN A 231 -4.92 16.24 -11.85
CA GLN A 231 -4.89 17.29 -12.87
C GLN A 231 -3.47 17.67 -13.34
N GLY A 232 -2.42 17.04 -12.80
CA GLY A 232 -1.03 17.43 -13.08
C GLY A 232 -0.59 18.76 -12.43
N LEU A 233 -1.38 19.32 -11.52
CA LEU A 233 -1.13 20.59 -10.83
C LEU A 233 -0.19 20.40 -9.63
N TYR A 234 1.05 19.96 -9.90
CA TYR A 234 1.98 19.48 -8.87
C TYR A 234 2.38 20.52 -7.81
N ASP A 235 2.51 21.79 -8.17
CA ASP A 235 2.84 22.82 -7.16
C ASP A 235 1.65 23.10 -6.23
N GLN A 236 0.42 23.09 -6.76
CA GLN A 236 -0.78 23.20 -5.93
C GLN A 236 -0.95 21.97 -5.03
N ALA A 237 -0.69 20.77 -5.56
CA ALA A 237 -0.68 19.55 -4.77
C ALA A 237 0.29 19.65 -3.58
N ASN A 238 1.51 20.13 -3.82
CA ASN A 238 2.51 20.30 -2.77
C ASN A 238 2.06 21.32 -1.70
N ASN A 239 1.40 22.41 -2.09
CA ASN A 239 0.87 23.39 -1.14
C ASN A 239 -0.20 22.79 -0.22
N TYR A 240 -1.15 22.03 -0.76
CA TYR A 240 -2.17 21.35 0.05
C TYR A 240 -1.58 20.25 0.94
N LEU A 241 -0.58 19.51 0.46
CA LEU A 241 0.15 18.54 1.27
C LEU A 241 0.86 19.22 2.45
N ASN A 242 1.53 20.34 2.21
CA ASN A 242 2.18 21.12 3.27
C ASN A 242 1.16 21.60 4.29
N ALA A 243 0.00 22.10 3.84
CA ALA A 243 -1.09 22.50 4.72
C ALA A 243 -1.64 21.32 5.54
N ALA A 244 -1.78 20.14 4.94
CA ALA A 244 -2.24 18.93 5.62
C ALA A 244 -1.20 18.33 6.59
N LEU A 245 0.08 18.70 6.47
CA LEU A 245 1.21 18.20 7.28
C LEU A 245 1.67 19.18 8.38
N GLN A 246 1.01 20.33 8.54
CA GLN A 246 1.41 21.36 9.52
C GLN A 246 1.38 20.83 10.97
N ASP A 247 0.32 20.11 11.33
CA ASP A 247 0.14 19.65 12.71
C ASP A 247 0.67 18.23 12.92
N ALA A 248 1.46 18.08 13.99
CA ALA A 248 1.95 16.79 14.49
C ALA A 248 0.87 16.04 15.30
N PRO A 249 0.89 14.69 15.29
CA PRO A 249 1.77 13.83 14.50
C PRO A 249 1.38 13.82 13.01
N GLN A 250 2.38 13.78 12.13
CA GLN A 250 2.16 13.71 10.68
C GLN A 250 1.61 12.33 10.30
N PRO A 251 0.45 12.25 9.60
CA PRO A 251 -0.06 10.97 9.12
C PRO A 251 0.88 10.36 8.07
N PRO A 252 1.33 9.10 8.22
CA PRO A 252 2.25 8.47 7.27
C PRO A 252 1.76 8.54 5.82
N TYR A 253 0.45 8.35 5.60
CA TYR A 253 -0.16 8.48 4.28
C TYR A 253 0.20 9.79 3.56
N LEU A 254 0.14 10.93 4.26
CA LEU A 254 0.45 12.24 3.67
C LEU A 254 1.95 12.42 3.39
N VAL A 255 2.80 11.87 4.25
CA VAL A 255 4.25 11.83 4.01
C VAL A 255 4.54 11.02 2.74
N TYR A 256 3.84 9.91 2.53
CA TYR A 256 3.98 9.10 1.32
C TYR A 256 3.42 9.75 0.08
N LEU A 257 2.24 10.37 0.16
CA LEU A 257 1.67 11.10 -0.95
C LEU A 257 2.58 12.26 -1.39
N GLN A 258 3.20 12.97 -0.45
CA GLN A 258 4.19 14.00 -0.76
C GLN A 258 5.44 13.44 -1.43
N ASN A 259 5.93 12.28 -1.01
CA ASN A 259 7.10 11.67 -1.63
C ASN A 259 6.77 10.97 -2.96
N ASP A 260 5.55 10.48 -3.15
CA ASP A 260 5.07 9.99 -4.45
C ASP A 260 4.99 11.14 -5.46
N LEU A 261 4.55 12.34 -5.03
CA LEU A 261 4.60 13.55 -5.86
C LEU A 261 6.06 13.93 -6.24
N ARG A 262 7.02 13.82 -5.31
CA ARG A 262 8.45 14.04 -5.61
C ARG A 262 8.99 13.00 -6.58
N LEU A 263 8.62 11.73 -6.43
CA LEU A 263 8.95 10.67 -7.38
C LEU A 263 8.38 10.96 -8.78
N MET A 264 7.16 11.49 -8.89
CA MET A 264 6.57 11.90 -10.17
C MET A 264 7.35 13.05 -10.82
N ARG A 265 7.95 13.95 -10.02
CA ARG A 265 8.78 15.07 -10.48
C ARG A 265 10.24 14.70 -10.76
N GLY A 266 10.66 13.46 -10.47
CA GLY A 266 12.06 13.03 -10.58
C GLY A 266 12.96 13.55 -9.44
N ASP A 267 12.38 14.11 -8.38
CA ASP A 267 13.10 14.64 -7.21
C ASP A 267 13.59 13.51 -6.28
N ASN A 268 14.30 12.51 -6.81
CA ASN A 268 14.68 11.28 -6.10
C ASN A 268 15.51 11.56 -4.83
N ASP A 269 16.46 12.49 -4.88
CA ASP A 269 17.31 12.83 -3.73
C ASP A 269 16.51 13.42 -2.57
N LYS A 270 15.45 14.19 -2.86
CA LYS A 270 14.54 14.73 -1.83
C LYS A 270 13.71 13.63 -1.19
N VAL A 271 13.36 12.58 -1.95
CA VAL A 271 12.66 11.39 -1.42
C VAL A 271 13.58 10.64 -0.47
N ILE A 272 14.83 10.39 -0.89
CA ILE A 272 15.83 9.69 -0.08
C ILE A 272 16.06 10.45 1.24
N ALA A 273 16.36 11.75 1.17
CA ALA A 273 16.61 12.56 2.36
C ALA A 273 15.42 12.58 3.33
N ALA A 274 14.18 12.62 2.80
CA ALA A 274 12.97 12.70 3.64
C ALA A 274 12.59 11.36 4.28
N LEU A 275 12.79 10.24 3.59
CA LEU A 275 12.31 8.93 4.03
C LEU A 275 13.37 8.06 4.71
N GLN A 276 14.65 8.43 4.66
CA GLN A 276 15.72 7.68 5.33
C GLN A 276 15.47 7.49 6.85
N PRO A 277 14.91 8.46 7.61
CA PRO A 277 14.57 8.24 9.02
C PRO A 277 13.37 7.29 9.24
N TRP A 278 12.67 6.91 8.18
CA TRP A 278 11.48 6.05 8.18
C TRP A 278 11.75 4.70 7.52
N GLN A 279 13.02 4.37 7.22
CA GLN A 279 13.39 3.16 6.47
C GLN A 279 13.00 1.83 7.16
N ASP A 280 12.60 1.87 8.42
CA ASP A 280 12.04 0.75 9.18
C ASP A 280 10.57 0.44 8.81
N ARG A 281 9.92 1.31 8.03
CA ARG A 281 8.53 1.18 7.60
C ARG A 281 8.44 0.72 6.15
N GLU A 282 7.59 -0.27 5.89
CA GLU A 282 7.42 -0.90 4.58
C GLU A 282 7.18 0.13 3.45
N ASN A 283 6.22 1.04 3.64
CA ASN A 283 5.85 2.04 2.64
C ASN A 283 6.95 3.07 2.37
N ALA A 284 7.73 3.44 3.38
CA ALA A 284 8.87 4.34 3.22
C ALA A 284 10.02 3.63 2.51
N LEU A 285 10.33 2.39 2.91
CA LEU A 285 11.39 1.58 2.34
C LEU A 285 11.17 1.31 0.84
N LEU A 286 9.93 1.05 0.42
CA LEU A 286 9.61 0.94 -1.01
C LEU A 286 9.99 2.20 -1.78
N ARG A 287 9.59 3.37 -1.28
CA ARG A 287 9.84 4.66 -1.94
C ARG A 287 11.33 5.01 -1.94
N LEU A 288 12.07 4.64 -0.89
CA LEU A 288 13.53 4.69 -0.86
C LEU A 288 14.15 3.82 -1.97
N ALA A 289 13.72 2.57 -2.09
CA ALA A 289 14.21 1.66 -3.12
C ALA A 289 13.91 2.20 -4.53
N ILE A 290 12.70 2.72 -4.78
CA ILE A 290 12.33 3.34 -6.07
C ILE A 290 13.21 4.55 -6.37
N ALA A 291 13.36 5.48 -5.42
CA ALA A 291 14.15 6.68 -5.61
C ALA A 291 15.63 6.34 -5.87
N ALA A 292 16.18 5.43 -5.08
CA ALA A 292 17.57 4.98 -5.18
C ALA A 292 17.86 4.26 -6.49
N GLN A 293 16.95 3.42 -6.96
CA GLN A 293 17.08 2.75 -8.25
C GLN A 293 17.11 3.75 -9.41
N ARG A 294 16.25 4.77 -9.36
CA ARG A 294 16.16 5.82 -10.38
C ARG A 294 17.37 6.76 -10.40
N SER A 295 17.99 7.03 -9.26
CA SER A 295 19.16 7.91 -9.16
C SER A 295 20.50 7.19 -9.15
N HIS A 296 20.50 5.85 -9.27
CA HIS A 296 21.71 5.02 -9.13
C HIS A 296 22.44 5.26 -7.80
N HIS A 297 21.68 5.42 -6.72
CA HIS A 297 22.23 5.69 -5.39
C HIS A 297 23.03 4.47 -4.85
N PRO A 298 24.13 4.67 -4.10
CA PRO A 298 24.95 3.56 -3.58
C PRO A 298 24.19 2.54 -2.71
N ASP A 299 23.12 2.97 -2.04
CA ASP A 299 22.26 2.10 -1.21
C ASP A 299 21.12 1.41 -1.98
N ALA A 300 21.03 1.53 -3.30
CA ALA A 300 19.93 0.96 -4.09
C ALA A 300 19.76 -0.55 -3.85
N ASP A 301 20.84 -1.32 -3.97
CA ASP A 301 20.82 -2.78 -3.72
C ASP A 301 20.44 -3.11 -2.28
N ARG A 302 20.91 -2.30 -1.31
CA ARG A 302 20.61 -2.48 0.12
C ARG A 302 19.11 -2.33 0.38
N TRP A 303 18.48 -1.28 -0.12
CA TRP A 303 17.05 -1.04 0.09
C TRP A 303 16.18 -1.99 -0.73
N GLN A 304 16.60 -2.36 -1.94
CA GLN A 304 15.94 -3.41 -2.71
C GLN A 304 15.91 -4.74 -1.94
N GLN A 305 17.07 -5.18 -1.43
CA GLN A 305 17.16 -6.43 -0.69
C GLN A 305 16.34 -6.39 0.60
N ALA A 306 16.41 -5.28 1.36
CA ALA A 306 15.62 -5.12 2.57
C ALA A 306 14.11 -5.21 2.31
N TYR A 307 13.61 -4.64 1.21
CA TYR A 307 12.20 -4.76 0.85
C TYR A 307 11.84 -6.19 0.40
N GLN A 308 12.72 -6.85 -0.35
CA GLN A 308 12.53 -8.25 -0.74
C GLN A 308 12.45 -9.18 0.49
N ASP A 309 13.28 -8.94 1.50
CA ASP A 309 13.27 -9.71 2.75
C ASP A 309 11.96 -9.51 3.53
N LEU A 310 11.40 -8.29 3.54
CA LEU A 310 10.07 -8.03 4.12
C LEU A 310 8.96 -8.82 3.43
N LEU A 311 8.97 -8.87 2.09
CA LEU A 311 7.99 -9.65 1.33
C LEU A 311 8.12 -11.15 1.63
N ASN A 312 9.35 -11.66 1.69
CA ASN A 312 9.61 -13.06 2.01
C ASN A 312 9.13 -13.42 3.43
N ALA A 313 9.39 -12.55 4.41
CA ALA A 313 8.93 -12.73 5.78
C ALA A 313 7.40 -12.68 5.90
N ALA A 314 6.74 -11.77 5.18
CA ALA A 314 5.28 -11.70 5.13
C ALA A 314 4.67 -12.99 4.55
N GLN A 315 5.23 -13.50 3.44
CA GLN A 315 4.79 -14.75 2.83
C GLN A 315 4.97 -15.95 3.78
N GLN A 316 6.11 -16.06 4.47
CA GLN A 316 6.38 -17.14 5.42
C GLN A 316 5.46 -17.12 6.64
N SER A 317 5.12 -15.93 7.13
CA SER A 317 4.23 -15.75 8.29
C SER A 317 2.74 -15.82 7.92
N GLY A 318 2.39 -15.92 6.63
CA GLY A 318 1.01 -15.82 6.16
C GLY A 318 0.39 -14.45 6.43
N ARG A 319 1.22 -13.40 6.60
CA ARG A 319 0.75 -12.03 6.79
C ARG A 319 0.31 -11.46 5.45
N ASP A 320 -0.79 -10.70 5.46
CA ASP A 320 -1.24 -9.97 4.27
C ASP A 320 -0.13 -9.03 3.76
N ILE A 321 0.02 -8.99 2.43
CA ILE A 321 0.92 -8.10 1.70
C ILE A 321 0.07 -7.03 1.02
N HIS A 322 0.53 -5.78 1.08
CA HIS A 322 -0.12 -4.70 0.33
C HIS A 322 0.14 -4.85 -1.17
N LEU A 323 -0.82 -5.46 -1.88
CA LEU A 323 -0.66 -5.85 -3.29
C LEU A 323 -0.27 -4.68 -4.21
N ARG A 324 -0.85 -3.48 -4.03
CA ARG A 324 -0.40 -2.27 -4.75
C ARG A 324 1.10 -2.03 -4.59
N GLU A 325 1.61 -2.06 -3.37
CA GLU A 325 3.00 -1.73 -3.07
C GLU A 325 3.95 -2.84 -3.56
N GLN A 326 3.52 -4.10 -3.50
CA GLN A 326 4.21 -5.22 -4.12
C GLN A 326 4.30 -5.07 -5.66
N ALA A 327 3.19 -4.72 -6.33
CA ALA A 327 3.18 -4.49 -7.77
C ALA A 327 4.12 -3.33 -8.15
N ARG A 328 4.12 -2.24 -7.36
CA ARG A 328 5.07 -1.13 -7.53
C ARG A 328 6.52 -1.57 -7.39
N PHE A 329 6.85 -2.37 -6.37
CA PHE A 329 8.20 -2.92 -6.19
C PHE A 329 8.62 -3.77 -7.40
N GLN A 330 7.74 -4.67 -7.83
CA GLN A 330 8.01 -5.56 -8.96
C GLN A 330 8.29 -4.76 -10.23
N LEU A 331 7.48 -3.74 -10.51
CA LEU A 331 7.62 -2.91 -11.70
C LEU A 331 8.83 -1.96 -11.64
N GLN A 332 8.97 -1.21 -10.54
CA GLN A 332 9.84 -0.02 -10.47
C GLN A 332 11.22 -0.30 -9.85
N VAL A 333 11.38 -1.42 -9.15
CA VAL A 333 12.65 -1.79 -8.50
C VAL A 333 13.21 -3.06 -9.13
N SER A 334 12.44 -4.16 -9.14
CA SER A 334 12.96 -5.45 -9.62
C SER A 334 12.85 -5.67 -11.14
N ALA A 335 12.23 -4.75 -11.87
CA ALA A 335 12.00 -4.80 -13.32
C ALA A 335 11.32 -6.11 -13.81
N ARG A 336 10.25 -6.52 -13.13
CA ARG A 336 9.44 -7.72 -13.44
C ARG A 336 8.01 -7.34 -13.83
N PRO A 337 7.78 -6.85 -15.06
CA PRO A 337 6.49 -6.28 -15.45
C PRO A 337 5.35 -7.29 -15.49
N GLU A 338 5.58 -8.55 -15.87
CA GLU A 338 4.55 -9.59 -15.87
C GLU A 338 4.08 -9.94 -14.45
N ALA A 339 5.03 -10.05 -13.51
CA ALA A 339 4.70 -10.28 -12.10
C ALA A 339 3.98 -9.07 -11.48
N ALA A 340 4.40 -7.85 -11.85
CA ALA A 340 3.75 -6.62 -11.45
C ALA A 340 2.30 -6.56 -11.95
N LEU A 341 2.06 -6.93 -13.21
CA LEU A 341 0.72 -6.97 -13.80
C LEU A 341 -0.18 -7.96 -13.06
N GLN A 342 0.29 -9.19 -12.83
CA GLN A 342 -0.46 -10.20 -12.10
C GLN A 342 -0.85 -9.70 -10.69
N THR A 343 0.09 -9.07 -9.99
CA THR A 343 -0.15 -8.53 -8.65
C THR A 343 -1.10 -7.32 -8.69
N ALA A 344 -0.98 -6.44 -9.69
CA ALA A 344 -1.86 -5.30 -9.87
C ALA A 344 -3.30 -5.74 -10.21
N GLN A 345 -3.48 -6.78 -11.02
CA GLN A 345 -4.79 -7.38 -11.30
C GLN A 345 -5.42 -7.96 -10.04
N ALA A 346 -4.66 -8.70 -9.22
CA ALA A 346 -5.15 -9.20 -7.94
C ALA A 346 -5.56 -8.06 -6.97
N ASN A 347 -4.80 -6.95 -6.93
CA ASN A 347 -5.21 -5.76 -6.20
C ASN A 347 -6.53 -5.19 -6.74
N TRP A 348 -6.67 -5.11 -8.06
CA TRP A 348 -7.82 -4.53 -8.78
C TRP A 348 -9.15 -5.28 -8.57
N GLU A 349 -9.09 -6.56 -8.17
CA GLU A 349 -10.26 -7.33 -7.76
C GLU A 349 -10.88 -6.79 -6.46
N THR A 350 -10.07 -6.18 -5.59
CA THR A 350 -10.46 -5.77 -4.24
C THR A 350 -10.51 -4.26 -4.04
N GLN A 351 -9.60 -3.51 -4.66
CA GLN A 351 -9.44 -2.07 -4.50
C GLN A 351 -9.17 -1.39 -5.85
N ARG A 352 -9.84 -0.26 -6.10
CA ARG A 352 -9.90 0.47 -7.38
C ARG A 352 -9.69 1.97 -7.20
N GLU A 353 -8.73 2.36 -6.37
CA GLU A 353 -8.32 3.75 -6.23
C GLU A 353 -7.51 4.20 -7.47
N ILE A 354 -7.36 5.52 -7.68
CA ILE A 354 -6.55 6.06 -8.81
C ILE A 354 -5.12 5.53 -8.80
N SER A 355 -4.48 5.40 -7.63
CA SER A 355 -3.14 4.83 -7.54
C SER A 355 -3.08 3.37 -7.97
N ASP A 356 -4.16 2.61 -7.77
CA ASP A 356 -4.27 1.21 -8.20
C ASP A 356 -4.42 1.13 -9.72
N LEU A 357 -5.21 2.03 -10.29
CA LEU A 357 -5.40 2.15 -11.74
C LEU A 357 -4.09 2.52 -12.46
N ARG A 358 -3.35 3.49 -11.91
CA ARG A 358 -2.05 3.91 -12.44
C ARG A 358 -1.05 2.75 -12.48
N ILE A 359 -0.95 1.94 -11.42
CA ILE A 359 -0.03 0.80 -11.40
C ILE A 359 -0.48 -0.31 -12.33
N LEU A 360 -1.79 -0.55 -12.46
CA LEU A 360 -2.34 -1.52 -13.42
C LEU A 360 -2.01 -1.14 -14.86
N LEU A 361 -2.28 0.11 -15.25
CA LEU A 361 -1.96 0.62 -16.59
C LEU A 361 -0.46 0.58 -16.88
N ALA A 362 0.37 1.04 -15.93
CA ALA A 362 1.82 1.02 -16.10
C ALA A 362 2.37 -0.40 -16.22
N SER A 363 1.84 -1.35 -15.45
CA SER A 363 2.26 -2.76 -15.53
C SER A 363 1.84 -3.41 -16.84
N ALA A 364 0.59 -3.18 -17.28
CA ALA A 364 0.08 -3.69 -18.54
C ALA A 364 0.86 -3.15 -19.75
N ALA A 365 1.18 -1.85 -19.74
CA ALA A 365 2.01 -1.23 -20.77
C ALA A 365 3.42 -1.83 -20.78
N ALA A 366 4.05 -2.01 -19.61
CA ALA A 366 5.41 -2.53 -19.49
C ALA A 366 5.52 -4.03 -19.86
N SER A 367 4.47 -4.83 -19.65
CA SER A 367 4.41 -6.24 -20.06
C SER A 367 3.90 -6.44 -21.48
N GLY A 368 3.44 -5.38 -22.15
CA GLY A 368 2.84 -5.47 -23.49
C GLY A 368 1.45 -6.13 -23.52
N ASP A 369 0.77 -6.25 -22.37
CA ASP A 369 -0.55 -6.89 -22.26
C ASP A 369 -1.65 -5.91 -22.70
N GLN A 370 -2.10 -6.06 -23.94
CA GLN A 370 -3.11 -5.20 -24.55
C GLN A 370 -4.50 -5.42 -23.94
N ASP A 371 -4.83 -6.64 -23.52
CA ASP A 371 -6.16 -6.96 -22.98
C ASP A 371 -6.33 -6.31 -21.61
N ALA A 372 -5.33 -6.42 -20.73
CA ALA A 372 -5.33 -5.78 -19.43
C ALA A 372 -5.37 -4.25 -19.56
N HIS A 373 -4.61 -3.70 -20.50
CA HIS A 373 -4.63 -2.26 -20.78
C HIS A 373 -6.03 -1.80 -21.24
N GLN A 374 -6.65 -2.52 -22.19
CA GLN A 374 -8.00 -2.20 -22.68
C GLN A 374 -9.05 -2.29 -21.58
N GLN A 375 -8.99 -3.27 -20.69
CA GLN A 375 -9.91 -3.38 -19.55
C GLN A 375 -9.79 -2.19 -18.59
N ALA A 376 -8.56 -1.75 -18.30
CA ALA A 376 -8.32 -0.56 -17.48
C ALA A 376 -8.86 0.71 -18.15
N MET A 377 -8.67 0.85 -19.47
CA MET A 377 -9.22 1.98 -20.24
C MET A 377 -10.75 1.97 -20.29
N GLN A 378 -11.39 0.79 -20.43
CA GLN A 378 -12.85 0.67 -20.36
C GLN A 378 -13.39 1.14 -19.00
N PHE A 379 -12.69 0.87 -17.90
CA PHE A 379 -13.06 1.38 -16.59
C PHE A 379 -12.95 2.90 -16.51
N ILE A 380 -11.90 3.49 -17.08
CA ILE A 380 -11.74 4.95 -17.21
C ILE A 380 -12.93 5.54 -17.97
N ASP A 381 -13.23 5.00 -19.15
CA ASP A 381 -14.30 5.51 -20.03
C ASP A 381 -15.68 5.37 -19.38
N LEU A 382 -15.96 4.22 -18.76
CA LEU A 382 -17.23 3.95 -18.08
C LEU A 382 -17.53 4.96 -16.97
N HIS A 383 -16.52 5.39 -16.23
CA HIS A 383 -16.66 6.30 -15.11
C HIS A 383 -16.26 7.75 -15.45
N GLY A 384 -15.75 8.00 -16.66
CA GLY A 384 -15.22 9.31 -17.04
C GLY A 384 -14.05 9.74 -16.15
N ILE A 385 -13.18 8.82 -15.73
CA ILE A 385 -12.04 9.15 -14.87
C ILE A 385 -11.08 10.05 -15.66
N SER A 386 -10.64 11.15 -15.03
CA SER A 386 -9.63 12.04 -15.60
C SER A 386 -8.39 12.00 -14.72
N ASP A 387 -7.27 11.56 -15.28
CA ASP A 387 -6.02 11.42 -14.58
C ASP A 387 -4.82 11.71 -15.50
N ALA A 388 -4.25 12.89 -15.39
CA ALA A 388 -3.12 13.33 -16.22
C ALA A 388 -1.90 12.40 -16.09
N PRO A 389 -1.52 11.88 -14.89
CA PRO A 389 -0.42 10.92 -14.77
C PRO A 389 -0.65 9.57 -15.46
N SER A 390 -1.89 9.17 -15.75
CA SER A 390 -2.18 7.92 -16.46
C SER A 390 -2.36 8.12 -17.97
N GLN A 391 -2.42 9.35 -18.45
CA GLN A 391 -2.51 9.62 -19.88
C GLN A 391 -1.14 9.39 -20.52
N PRO A 392 -1.06 8.75 -21.71
CA PRO A 392 0.14 8.81 -22.52
C PRO A 392 0.49 10.28 -22.72
N LEU A 393 1.78 10.64 -22.69
CA LEU A 393 2.23 11.96 -23.13
C LEU A 393 1.83 12.13 -24.60
N GLN A 394 0.62 12.61 -24.85
CA GLN A 394 0.21 13.14 -26.13
C GLN A 394 0.88 14.51 -26.20
N ASP A 395 1.73 14.69 -27.22
CA ASP A 395 2.54 15.88 -27.52
C ASP A 395 3.93 15.97 -26.86
N ALA A 396 4.82 15.12 -27.36
CA ALA A 396 6.20 15.55 -27.66
C ALA A 396 6.51 15.18 -29.12
N SER A 397 5.86 15.88 -30.06
CA SER A 397 6.41 15.97 -31.42
C SER A 397 7.53 17.02 -31.40
N PRO A 398 8.70 16.74 -32.02
CA PRO A 398 9.85 17.65 -32.02
C PRO A 398 9.59 18.99 -32.70
#